data_AF-A0A0K0D4I8-F1
#
_entry.id   AF-A0A0K0D4I8-F1
#
_cell.length_a   1.000
_cell.length_b   1.000
_cell.length_c   1.000
_cell.angle_alpha   90.00
_cell.angle_beta   90.00
_cell.angle_gamma   90.00
#
_symmetry.space_group_name_H-M   'P 1'
#
loop_
_entity.id
_entity.type
_entity.pdbx_description
1 polymer ?
#
loop_
_entity_poly.entity_id
_entity_poly.type
_entity_poly.pdbx_seq_one_letter_code
_entity_poly.pdbx_strand_id
1 'polypeptide(L)'
;MLHLDHLKAVQRNFTPCGLNIVIEWMYGTRIEFSIDKLTEALAAAFALEIYDMVDATEQAVLTCSKDPFTMTVLLHHIEYFTPETKRKLLMESAASIEQISTMTPFLALPSPIFKRIIKKAINSLKKSQRGPFSVIKSIVFWEAENFSNKVAVSLLKQTPFDDLSNVEINRLYEMAREFGLENMAQLILCQCRTLSTS
;
A
#
# COMPACT_ATOMS: atom_id res chain seq x y z
N MET A 1 -25.96 -0.17 -35.35
CA MET A 1 -24.75 -0.81 -34.81
C MET A 1 -23.58 -0.34 -35.66
N LEU A 2 -22.86 0.71 -35.23
CA LEU A 2 -21.68 1.20 -35.96
C LEU A 2 -20.48 0.38 -35.50
N HIS A 3 -20.00 -0.51 -36.37
CA HIS A 3 -18.79 -1.28 -36.17
C HIS A 3 -17.57 -0.33 -36.22
N LEU A 4 -16.97 -0.05 -35.06
CA LEU A 4 -15.81 0.84 -34.90
C LEU A 4 -14.48 0.15 -35.29
N ASP A 5 -14.50 -0.80 -36.23
CA ASP A 5 -13.34 -1.62 -36.60
C ASP A 5 -12.25 -0.81 -37.33
N HIS A 6 -12.53 0.45 -37.70
CA HIS A 6 -11.65 1.32 -38.46
C HIS A 6 -10.85 2.30 -37.59
N LEU A 7 -11.23 2.47 -36.32
CA LEU A 7 -10.44 3.25 -35.37
C LEU A 7 -9.35 2.34 -34.79
N LYS A 8 -8.30 2.08 -35.59
CA LYS A 8 -6.98 1.78 -35.02
C LYS A 8 -6.48 3.06 -34.34
N ALA A 9 -7.08 3.40 -33.21
CA ALA A 9 -6.52 4.35 -32.29
C ALA A 9 -5.17 3.74 -31.87
N VAL A 10 -4.08 4.37 -32.30
CA VAL A 10 -2.73 4.03 -31.85
C VAL A 10 -2.66 4.48 -30.39
N GLN A 11 -3.30 3.73 -29.51
CA GLN A 11 -3.36 4.00 -28.08
C GLN A 11 -2.09 3.47 -27.46
N ARG A 12 -1.02 4.26 -27.54
CA ARG A 12 0.22 3.93 -26.83
C ARG A 12 0.06 4.00 -25.31
N ASN A 13 -0.98 4.68 -24.83
CA ASN A 13 -1.11 5.09 -23.43
C ASN A 13 -2.38 4.56 -22.74
N PHE A 14 -3.27 3.83 -23.43
CA PHE A 14 -4.55 3.39 -22.88
C PHE A 14 -4.78 1.90 -23.14
N THR A 15 -5.42 1.24 -22.18
CA THR A 15 -6.03 -0.07 -22.43
C THR A 15 -7.37 0.14 -23.16
N PRO A 16 -7.78 -0.80 -24.04
CA PRO A 16 -9.08 -0.74 -24.69
C PRO A 16 -10.24 -0.67 -23.70
N CYS A 17 -10.11 -1.31 -22.52
CA CYS A 17 -11.14 -1.27 -21.49
C CYS A 17 -11.21 0.11 -20.80
N GLY A 18 -10.08 0.73 -20.44
CA GLY A 18 -10.09 2.08 -19.88
C GLY A 18 -10.71 3.10 -20.82
N LEU A 19 -10.38 3.03 -22.12
CA LEU A 19 -10.99 3.90 -23.13
C LEU A 19 -12.50 3.67 -23.25
N ASN A 20 -12.95 2.41 -23.29
CA ASN A 20 -14.37 2.12 -23.46
C ASN A 20 -15.21 2.69 -22.30
N ILE A 21 -14.69 2.60 -21.07
CA ILE A 21 -15.34 3.19 -19.88
C ILE A 21 -15.42 4.71 -20.02
N VAL A 22 -14.35 5.37 -20.47
CA VAL A 22 -14.38 6.82 -20.70
C VAL A 22 -15.40 7.20 -21.77
N ILE A 23 -15.47 6.44 -22.86
CA ILE A 23 -16.46 6.67 -23.92
C ILE A 23 -17.88 6.54 -23.34
N GLU A 24 -18.16 5.45 -22.63
CA GLU A 24 -19.46 5.23 -21.97
C GLU A 24 -19.83 6.38 -21.02
N TRP A 25 -18.85 6.94 -20.30
CA TRP A 25 -19.02 8.10 -19.42
C TRP A 25 -19.44 9.35 -20.19
N MET A 26 -18.72 9.66 -21.28
CA MET A 26 -19.01 10.82 -22.13
C MET A 26 -20.41 10.75 -22.76
N TYR A 27 -20.91 9.54 -23.05
CA TYR A 27 -22.27 9.34 -23.56
C TYR A 27 -23.34 9.32 -22.46
N GLY A 28 -22.99 9.56 -21.19
CA GLY A 28 -23.93 9.64 -20.07
C GLY A 28 -24.44 8.27 -19.58
N THR A 29 -23.73 7.18 -19.89
CA THR A 29 -24.09 5.85 -19.43
C THR A 29 -23.72 5.72 -17.94
N ARG A 30 -24.61 5.12 -17.14
CA ARG A 30 -24.30 4.86 -15.73
C ARG A 30 -23.23 3.77 -15.64
N ILE A 31 -22.05 4.13 -15.15
CA ILE A 31 -20.93 3.21 -14.98
C ILE A 31 -20.91 2.67 -13.55
N GLU A 32 -20.91 1.36 -13.41
CA GLU A 32 -20.53 0.69 -12.18
C GLU A 32 -19.06 0.29 -12.27
N PHE A 33 -18.23 0.90 -11.43
CA PHE A 33 -16.81 0.61 -11.41
C PHE A 33 -16.53 -0.72 -10.71
N SER A 34 -16.09 -1.72 -11.46
CA SER A 34 -15.49 -2.93 -10.89
C SER A 34 -14.04 -2.66 -10.50
N ILE A 35 -13.56 -3.31 -9.43
CA ILE A 35 -12.20 -3.12 -8.88
C ILE A 35 -11.11 -3.26 -9.96
N ASP A 36 -11.22 -4.28 -10.81
CA ASP A 36 -10.25 -4.57 -11.87
C ASP A 36 -10.19 -3.48 -12.96
N LYS A 37 -11.22 -2.64 -13.05
CA LYS A 37 -11.36 -1.60 -14.07
C LYS A 37 -11.08 -0.21 -13.52
N LEU A 38 -10.99 -0.03 -12.20
CA LEU A 38 -10.81 1.29 -11.57
C LEU A 38 -9.49 1.94 -11.98
N THR A 39 -8.41 1.17 -12.02
CA THR A 39 -7.07 1.68 -12.33
C THR A 39 -6.95 2.07 -13.81
N GLU A 40 -7.55 1.27 -14.69
CA GLU A 40 -7.61 1.55 -16.13
C GLU A 40 -8.53 2.73 -16.45
N ALA A 41 -9.70 2.82 -15.80
CA ALA A 41 -10.62 3.93 -15.93
C ALA A 41 -9.97 5.25 -15.46
N LEU A 42 -9.26 5.21 -14.33
CA LEU A 42 -8.55 6.37 -13.80
C LEU A 42 -7.43 6.84 -14.74
N ALA A 43 -6.58 5.90 -15.20
CA ALA A 43 -5.51 6.23 -16.13
C ALA A 43 -6.07 6.84 -17.43
N ALA A 44 -7.19 6.31 -17.92
CA ALA A 44 -7.84 6.82 -19.12
C ALA A 44 -8.47 8.21 -18.91
N ALA A 45 -9.18 8.41 -17.79
CA ALA A 45 -9.76 9.70 -17.43
C ALA A 45 -8.71 10.79 -17.26
N PHE A 46 -7.58 10.48 -16.61
CA PHE A 46 -6.46 11.42 -16.46
C PHE A 46 -5.82 11.80 -17.78
N ALA A 47 -5.51 10.82 -18.63
CA ALA A 47 -4.83 11.12 -19.89
C ALA A 47 -5.76 11.74 -20.95
N LEU A 48 -7.08 11.73 -20.74
CA LEU A 48 -8.06 12.48 -21.53
C LEU A 48 -8.54 13.77 -20.85
N GLU A 49 -7.99 14.11 -19.68
CA GLU A 49 -8.30 15.31 -18.89
C GLU A 49 -9.80 15.45 -18.54
N ILE A 50 -10.48 14.32 -18.31
CA ILE A 50 -11.90 14.27 -17.91
C ILE A 50 -11.99 14.27 -16.39
N TYR A 51 -11.81 15.45 -15.80
CA TYR A 51 -11.64 15.62 -14.35
C TYR A 51 -12.87 15.20 -13.52
N ASP A 52 -14.08 15.36 -14.05
CA ASP A 52 -15.31 14.88 -13.42
C ASP A 52 -15.33 13.35 -13.27
N MET A 53 -14.82 12.63 -14.27
CA MET A 53 -14.67 11.17 -14.21
C MET A 53 -13.54 10.77 -13.26
N VAL A 54 -12.44 11.53 -13.21
CA VAL A 54 -11.37 11.32 -12.23
C VAL A 54 -11.93 11.40 -10.82
N ASP A 55 -12.65 12.47 -10.48
CA ASP A 55 -13.24 12.66 -9.16
C ASP A 55 -14.21 11.53 -8.80
N ALA A 56 -15.08 11.13 -9.73
CA ALA A 56 -16.01 10.01 -9.52
C ALA A 56 -15.29 8.67 -9.29
N THR A 57 -14.24 8.41 -10.07
CA THR A 57 -13.43 7.19 -9.95
C THR A 57 -12.67 7.18 -8.62
N GLU A 58 -12.14 8.33 -8.17
CA GLU A 58 -11.46 8.42 -6.88
C GLU A 58 -12.40 8.24 -5.69
N GLN A 59 -13.64 8.74 -5.76
CA GLN A 59 -14.65 8.46 -4.73
C GLN A 59 -15.02 6.97 -4.68
N ALA A 60 -15.10 6.31 -5.84
CA ALA A 60 -15.30 4.86 -5.90
C ALA A 60 -14.11 4.12 -5.25
N VAL A 61 -12.88 4.54 -5.54
CA VAL A 61 -11.66 3.98 -4.95
C VAL A 61 -11.64 4.10 -3.42
N LEU A 62 -12.00 5.26 -2.88
CA LEU A 62 -12.10 5.46 -1.43
C LEU A 62 -13.22 4.64 -0.78
N THR A 63 -14.25 4.27 -1.55
CA THR A 63 -15.30 3.37 -1.05
C THR A 63 -14.80 1.93 -1.00
N CYS A 64 -14.02 1.52 -2.01
CA CYS A 64 -13.41 0.20 -2.12
C CYS A 64 -12.21 -0.01 -1.19
N SER A 65 -11.52 1.05 -0.74
CA SER A 65 -10.36 0.95 0.17
C SER A 65 -10.71 0.41 1.56
N LYS A 66 -12.00 0.27 1.89
CA LYS A 66 -12.47 -0.42 3.09
C LYS A 66 -12.12 -1.92 3.08
N ASP A 67 -12.00 -2.52 1.90
CA ASP A 67 -11.53 -3.89 1.75
C ASP A 67 -9.98 -3.92 1.77
N PRO A 68 -9.35 -4.63 2.73
CA PRO A 68 -7.89 -4.62 2.87
C PRO A 68 -7.15 -5.15 1.63
N PHE A 69 -7.71 -6.16 0.95
CA PHE A 69 -7.11 -6.70 -0.26
C PHE A 69 -7.12 -5.66 -1.39
N THR A 70 -8.29 -5.08 -1.67
CA THR A 70 -8.46 -4.05 -2.69
C THR A 70 -7.57 -2.84 -2.43
N MET A 71 -7.48 -2.38 -1.19
CA MET A 71 -6.58 -1.30 -0.80
C MET A 71 -5.12 -1.61 -1.16
N THR A 72 -4.64 -2.83 -0.91
CA THR A 72 -3.25 -3.21 -1.26
C THR A 72 -3.00 -3.26 -2.76
N VAL A 73 -3.99 -3.65 -3.56
CA VAL A 73 -3.91 -3.58 -5.03
C VAL A 73 -3.83 -2.11 -5.47
N LEU A 74 -4.71 -1.25 -4.95
CA LEU A 74 -4.74 0.18 -5.27
C LEU A 74 -3.41 0.89 -4.95
N LEU A 75 -2.69 0.47 -3.90
CA LEU A 75 -1.39 1.03 -3.56
C LEU A 75 -0.34 0.86 -4.67
N HIS A 76 -0.42 -0.17 -5.52
CA HIS A 76 0.49 -0.32 -6.65
C HIS A 76 0.30 0.77 -7.70
N HIS A 77 -0.92 1.29 -7.79
CA HIS A 77 -1.32 2.32 -8.73
C HIS A 77 -1.32 3.71 -8.10
N ILE A 78 -0.62 3.89 -6.96
CA ILE A 78 -0.68 5.12 -6.18
C ILE A 78 -0.24 6.36 -6.98
N GLU A 79 0.56 6.18 -8.03
CA GLU A 79 1.06 7.28 -8.85
C GLU A 79 -0.05 7.97 -9.65
N TYR A 80 -1.11 7.24 -10.00
CA TYR A 80 -2.21 7.74 -10.83
C TYR A 80 -3.28 8.52 -10.06
N PHE A 81 -3.26 8.53 -8.72
CA PHE A 81 -4.24 9.29 -7.94
C PHE A 81 -3.88 10.77 -7.78
N THR A 82 -4.82 11.58 -7.34
CA THR A 82 -4.60 12.94 -6.83
C THR A 82 -3.83 12.90 -5.51
N PRO A 83 -3.10 13.97 -5.15
CA PRO A 83 -2.38 14.04 -3.88
C PRO A 83 -3.26 13.80 -2.65
N GLU A 84 -4.53 14.19 -2.70
CA GLU A 84 -5.46 13.99 -1.59
C GLU A 84 -5.81 12.51 -1.41
N THR A 85 -6.18 11.83 -2.49
CA THR A 85 -6.53 10.41 -2.48
C THR A 85 -5.32 9.54 -2.11
N LYS A 86 -4.12 9.86 -2.64
CA LYS A 86 -2.86 9.24 -2.18
C LYS A 86 -2.68 9.36 -0.67
N ARG A 87 -2.92 10.55 -0.12
CA ARG A 87 -2.75 10.79 1.32
C ARG A 87 -3.72 9.94 2.14
N LYS A 88 -4.99 9.85 1.73
CA LYS A 88 -6.02 9.04 2.40
C LYS A 88 -5.67 7.55 2.35
N LEU A 89 -5.39 7.00 1.17
CA LEU A 89 -5.00 5.59 0.99
C LEU A 89 -3.79 5.21 1.83
N LEU A 90 -2.75 6.05 1.88
CA LEU A 90 -1.57 5.78 2.71
C LEU A 90 -1.86 5.84 4.22
N MET A 91 -2.80 6.67 4.66
CA MET A 91 -3.20 6.74 6.07
C MET A 91 -4.04 5.52 6.45
N GLU A 92 -5.00 5.13 5.61
CA GLU A 92 -5.82 3.93 5.81
C GLU A 92 -4.96 2.68 5.79
N SER A 93 -4.00 2.57 4.87
CA SER A 93 -3.06 1.44 4.81
C SER A 93 -2.19 1.35 6.05
N ALA A 94 -1.70 2.48 6.55
CA ALA A 94 -0.96 2.51 7.81
C ALA A 94 -1.84 2.12 9.02
N ALA A 95 -3.13 2.49 9.00
CA ALA A 95 -4.10 2.12 10.01
C ALA A 95 -4.58 0.65 9.91
N SER A 96 -4.44 0.01 8.76
CA SER A 96 -4.82 -1.40 8.57
C SER A 96 -3.60 -2.32 8.48
N ILE A 97 -2.43 -1.85 8.93
CA ILE A 97 -1.14 -2.54 8.77
C ILE A 97 -1.15 -3.98 9.31
N GLU A 98 -1.81 -4.22 10.43
CA GLU A 98 -1.94 -5.54 11.03
C GLU A 98 -2.62 -6.55 10.10
N GLN A 99 -3.70 -6.12 9.43
CA GLN A 99 -4.49 -6.94 8.52
C GLN A 99 -3.77 -7.18 7.20
N ILE A 100 -3.07 -6.17 6.67
CA ILE A 100 -2.43 -6.25 5.35
C ILE A 100 -1.01 -6.83 5.40
N SER A 101 -0.36 -6.88 6.58
CA SER A 101 1.04 -7.27 6.75
C SER A 101 1.44 -8.62 6.15
N THR A 102 0.49 -9.55 6.05
CA THR A 102 0.71 -10.91 5.52
C THR A 102 0.15 -11.10 4.12
N MET A 103 -0.48 -10.08 3.54
CA MET A 103 -1.12 -10.19 2.24
C MET A 103 -0.07 -10.11 1.14
N THR A 104 -0.12 -11.04 0.18
CA THR A 104 0.82 -11.09 -0.94
C THR A 104 0.95 -9.76 -1.70
N PRO A 105 -0.14 -9.03 -2.02
CA PRO A 105 0.01 -7.74 -2.70
C PRO A 105 0.75 -6.71 -1.82
N PHE A 106 0.56 -6.71 -0.50
CA PHE A 106 1.30 -5.81 0.37
C PHE A 106 2.80 -6.12 0.39
N LEU A 107 3.16 -7.41 0.40
CA LEU A 107 4.55 -7.85 0.37
C LEU A 107 5.24 -7.55 -0.97
N ALA A 108 4.49 -7.54 -2.06
CA ALA A 108 4.95 -7.16 -3.40
C ALA A 108 5.12 -5.65 -3.61
N LEU A 109 4.82 -4.81 -2.61
CA LEU A 109 4.87 -3.35 -2.77
C LEU A 109 6.30 -2.87 -3.06
N PRO A 110 6.46 -1.93 -4.02
CA PRO A 110 7.72 -1.23 -4.24
C PRO A 110 8.23 -0.54 -2.97
N SER A 111 9.53 -0.64 -2.73
CA SER A 111 10.22 -0.04 -1.58
C SER A 111 9.85 1.43 -1.28
N PRO A 112 9.70 2.34 -2.26
CA PRO A 112 9.29 3.72 -2.00
C PRO A 112 7.90 3.83 -1.36
N ILE A 113 6.96 2.98 -1.78
CA ILE A 113 5.56 2.98 -1.31
C ILE A 113 5.51 2.35 0.07
N PHE A 114 6.13 1.18 0.22
CA PHE A 114 6.24 0.49 1.51
C PHE A 114 6.84 1.40 2.59
N LYS A 115 7.98 2.05 2.30
CA LYS A 115 8.65 3.00 3.21
C LYS A 115 7.72 4.14 3.64
N ARG A 116 6.89 4.67 2.75
CA ARG A 116 5.93 5.74 3.07
C ARG A 116 4.83 5.26 4.02
N ILE A 117 4.32 4.04 3.82
CA ILE A 117 3.29 3.44 4.68
C ILE A 117 3.85 3.19 6.08
N ILE A 118 5.01 2.51 6.17
CA ILE A 118 5.63 2.19 7.47
C ILE A 118 5.96 3.47 8.24
N LYS A 119 6.51 4.51 7.59
CA LYS A 119 6.76 5.80 8.28
C LYS A 119 5.50 6.44 8.84
N LYS A 120 4.37 6.35 8.11
CA LYS A 120 3.08 6.82 8.62
C LYS A 120 2.59 5.98 9.79
N ALA A 121 2.75 4.66 9.72
CA ALA A 121 2.42 3.76 10.82
C ALA A 121 3.26 4.08 12.07
N ILE A 122 4.59 4.24 11.94
CA ILE A 122 5.49 4.65 13.04
C ILE A 122 5.04 5.98 13.66
N ASN A 123 4.71 6.98 12.83
CA ASN A 123 4.22 8.27 13.32
C ASN A 123 2.87 8.16 14.06
N SER A 124 2.04 7.18 13.70
CA SER A 124 0.77 6.92 14.38
C SER A 124 0.95 6.21 15.72
N LEU A 125 2.01 5.41 15.90
CA LEU A 125 2.35 4.80 17.19
C LEU A 125 2.60 5.87 18.26
N LYS A 126 3.29 6.95 17.90
CA LYS A 126 3.54 8.09 18.81
C LYS A 126 2.26 8.81 19.28
N LYS A 127 1.13 8.59 18.61
CA LYS A 127 -0.14 9.30 18.83
C LYS A 127 -1.28 8.37 19.26
N SER A 128 -1.09 7.05 19.27
CA SER A 128 -2.17 6.07 19.49
C SER A 128 -1.71 4.97 20.44
N GLN A 129 -2.65 4.26 21.08
CA GLN A 129 -2.39 3.12 21.96
C GLN A 129 -2.03 1.82 21.21
N ARG A 130 -1.74 1.88 19.91
CA ARG A 130 -1.36 0.68 19.17
C ARG A 130 0.08 0.32 19.44
N GLY A 131 0.32 -0.93 19.82
CA GLY A 131 1.66 -1.46 20.03
C GLY A 131 2.47 -1.52 18.72
N PRO A 132 3.80 -1.39 18.79
CA PRO A 132 4.70 -1.40 17.63
C PRO A 132 4.83 -2.79 16.97
N PHE A 133 4.33 -3.85 17.60
CA PHE A 133 4.48 -5.24 17.13
C PHE A 133 4.08 -5.44 15.66
N SER A 134 2.87 -5.01 15.28
CA SER A 134 2.37 -5.18 13.91
C SER A 134 3.20 -4.41 12.87
N VAL A 135 3.77 -3.27 13.26
CA VAL A 135 4.65 -2.48 12.38
C VAL A 135 5.98 -3.22 12.16
N ILE A 136 6.60 -3.71 13.23
CA ILE A 136 7.87 -4.45 13.14
C ILE A 136 7.67 -5.76 12.38
N LYS A 137 6.61 -6.50 12.68
CA LYS A 137 6.21 -7.72 11.95
C LYS A 137 6.10 -7.47 10.44
N SER A 138 5.47 -6.37 10.05
CA SER A 138 5.34 -5.99 8.63
C SER A 138 6.69 -5.70 7.97
N ILE A 139 7.62 -5.08 8.70
CA ILE A 139 8.98 -4.82 8.21
C ILE A 139 9.74 -6.14 8.01
N VAL A 140 9.59 -7.10 8.93
CA VAL A 140 10.22 -8.43 8.82
C VAL A 140 9.68 -9.22 7.63
N PHE A 141 8.36 -9.31 7.46
CA PHE A 141 7.79 -10.03 6.32
C PHE A 141 8.15 -9.40 4.98
N TRP A 142 8.09 -8.07 4.87
CA TRP A 142 8.45 -7.41 3.62
C TRP A 142 9.93 -7.61 3.28
N GLU A 143 10.82 -7.59 4.28
CA GLU A 143 12.24 -7.88 4.06
C GLU A 143 12.47 -9.33 3.61
N ALA A 144 11.75 -10.30 4.18
CA ALA A 144 11.88 -11.71 3.81
C ALA A 144 11.58 -11.94 2.33
N GLU A 145 10.65 -11.19 1.75
CA GLU A 145 10.29 -11.29 0.33
C GLU A 145 11.17 -10.44 -0.60
N ASN A 146 11.68 -9.29 -0.12
CA ASN A 146 12.33 -8.29 -0.98
C ASN A 146 13.86 -8.17 -0.79
N PHE A 147 14.43 -8.78 0.26
CA PHE A 147 15.86 -8.77 0.61
C PHE A 147 16.51 -7.37 0.56
N SER A 148 15.75 -6.34 0.95
CA SER A 148 16.16 -4.93 0.90
C SER A 148 16.68 -4.44 2.25
N ASN A 149 17.70 -5.12 2.77
CA ASN A 149 18.23 -5.01 4.13
C ASN A 149 18.41 -3.55 4.60
N LYS A 150 18.95 -2.68 3.74
CA LYS A 150 19.15 -1.25 4.06
C LYS A 150 17.84 -0.53 4.42
N VAL A 151 16.76 -0.80 3.70
CA VAL A 151 15.45 -0.14 3.92
C VAL A 151 14.81 -0.67 5.18
N ALA A 152 14.78 -1.99 5.34
CA ALA A 152 14.18 -2.64 6.49
C ALA A 152 14.90 -2.28 7.80
N VAL A 153 16.24 -2.32 7.83
CA VAL A 153 17.04 -1.89 8.99
C VAL A 153 16.83 -0.41 9.31
N SER A 154 16.77 0.45 8.29
CA SER A 154 16.52 1.88 8.50
C SER A 154 15.15 2.13 9.13
N LEU A 155 14.12 1.42 8.69
CA LEU A 155 12.77 1.54 9.24
C LEU A 155 12.70 0.98 10.66
N LEU A 156 13.30 -0.19 10.91
CA LEU A 156 13.33 -0.81 12.23
C LEU A 156 13.97 0.10 13.29
N LYS A 157 15.08 0.75 12.96
CA LYS A 157 15.76 1.72 13.84
C LYS A 157 14.90 2.95 14.18
N GLN A 158 13.90 3.29 13.37
CA GLN A 158 12.99 4.41 13.60
C GLN A 158 11.75 4.01 14.41
N THR A 159 11.45 2.71 14.51
CA THR A 159 10.27 2.22 15.22
C THR A 159 10.54 2.22 16.73
N PRO A 160 9.65 2.82 17.56
CA PRO A 160 9.77 2.72 19.01
C PRO A 160 9.47 1.30 19.49
N PHE A 161 10.16 0.87 20.55
CA PHE A 161 10.02 -0.47 21.16
C PHE A 161 9.37 -0.41 22.55
N ASP A 162 9.05 0.79 23.02
CA ASP A 162 8.75 1.11 24.43
C ASP A 162 7.52 0.38 24.99
N ASP A 163 6.65 -0.16 24.12
CA ASP A 163 5.42 -0.88 24.48
C ASP A 163 5.43 -2.39 24.13
N LEU A 164 6.59 -2.97 23.76
CA LEU A 164 6.66 -4.40 23.48
C LEU A 164 6.85 -5.23 24.74
N SER A 165 6.06 -6.29 24.87
CA SER A 165 6.33 -7.35 25.84
C SER A 165 7.52 -8.22 25.42
N ASN A 166 8.18 -8.85 26.40
CA ASN A 166 9.25 -9.82 26.14
C ASN A 166 8.81 -10.97 25.21
N VAL A 167 7.54 -11.39 25.30
CA VAL A 167 6.97 -12.44 24.45
C VAL A 167 6.90 -11.96 23.00
N GLU A 168 6.45 -10.73 22.76
CA GLU A 168 6.40 -10.13 21.43
C GLU A 168 7.80 -9.95 20.83
N ILE A 169 8.76 -9.50 21.64
CA ILE A 169 10.16 -9.36 21.23
C ILE A 169 10.73 -10.71 20.80
N ASN A 170 10.57 -11.74 21.63
CA ASN A 170 11.04 -13.09 21.30
C ASN A 170 10.36 -13.62 20.03
N ARG A 171 9.07 -13.35 19.85
CA ARG A 171 8.34 -13.75 18.64
C ARG A 171 8.86 -13.05 17.39
N LEU A 172 9.16 -11.75 17.45
CA LEU A 172 9.74 -11.00 16.34
C LEU A 172 11.16 -11.47 16.01
N TYR A 173 11.94 -11.79 17.04
CA TYR A 173 13.29 -12.35 16.92
C TYR A 173 13.29 -13.70 16.21
N GLU A 174 12.48 -14.65 16.69
CA GLU A 174 12.39 -15.99 16.08
C GLU A 174 11.85 -15.89 14.65
N MET A 175 10.87 -15.03 14.38
CA MET A 175 10.38 -14.80 13.03
C MET A 175 11.49 -14.31 12.09
N ALA A 176 12.29 -13.32 12.50
CA ALA A 176 13.42 -12.86 11.69
C ALA A 176 14.47 -13.96 11.47
N ARG A 177 14.70 -14.84 12.45
CA ARG A 177 15.62 -15.98 12.30
C ARG A 177 15.10 -17.04 11.35
N GLU A 178 13.82 -17.39 11.45
CA GLU A 178 13.18 -18.37 10.56
C GLU A 178 13.26 -17.94 9.09
N PHE A 179 13.23 -16.63 8.82
CA PHE A 179 13.43 -16.08 7.48
C PHE A 179 14.90 -15.87 7.08
N GLY A 180 15.87 -16.26 7.91
CA GLY A 180 17.30 -16.06 7.61
C GLY A 180 17.72 -14.59 7.62
N LEU A 181 17.09 -13.75 8.45
CA LEU A 181 17.37 -12.32 8.58
C LEU A 181 18.19 -12.04 9.86
N GLU A 182 19.39 -12.61 9.99
CA GLU A 182 20.16 -12.60 11.24
C GLU A 182 20.48 -11.18 11.71
N ASN A 183 20.79 -10.28 10.78
CA ASN A 183 21.07 -8.88 11.09
C ASN A 183 19.86 -8.17 11.72
N MET A 184 18.63 -8.48 11.27
CA MET A 184 17.42 -7.91 11.84
C MET A 184 17.09 -8.54 13.18
N ALA A 185 17.26 -9.86 13.30
CA ALA A 185 17.08 -10.57 14.57
C ALA A 185 17.98 -9.97 15.66
N GLN A 186 19.25 -9.72 15.36
CA GLN A 186 20.17 -9.06 16.28
C GLN A 186 19.74 -7.64 16.64
N LEU A 187 19.28 -6.84 15.67
CA LEU A 187 18.80 -5.48 15.92
C LEU A 187 17.58 -5.45 16.85
N ILE A 188 16.62 -6.37 16.67
CA ILE A 188 15.45 -6.52 17.53
C ILE A 188 15.88 -6.75 18.98
N LEU A 189 16.82 -7.68 19.23
CA LEU A 189 17.33 -7.95 20.58
C LEU A 189 18.11 -6.76 21.16
N CYS A 190 18.96 -6.11 20.36
CA CYS A 190 19.78 -4.99 20.81
C CYS A 190 18.94 -3.79 21.24
N GLN A 191 17.90 -3.43 20.49
CA GLN A 191 17.01 -2.31 20.84
C GLN A 191 16.22 -2.57 22.13
N CYS A 192 15.89 -3.82 22.44
CA CYS A 192 15.23 -4.18 23.69
C CYS A 192 16.16 -4.05 24.90
N ARG A 193 17.42 -4.48 24.77
CA ARG A 193 18.40 -4.41 25.87
C ARG A 193 18.71 -2.99 26.30
N THR A 194 18.73 -2.04 25.37
CA THR A 194 18.89 -0.60 25.68
C THR A 194 17.74 -0.03 26.52
N LEU A 195 16.53 -0.57 26.39
CA LEU A 195 15.38 -0.15 27.20
C LEU A 195 15.37 -0.76 28.60
N SER A 196 16.00 -1.93 28.79
CA SER A 196 16.08 -2.61 30.09
C SER A 196 17.15 -2.02 31.04
N THR A 197 18.04 -1.17 30.52
CA THR A 197 19.17 -0.57 31.26
C THR A 197 19.01 0.94 31.50
N SER A 198 17.91 1.54 31.05
CA SER A 198 17.58 2.96 31.22
C SER A 198 16.52 3.12 32.31
#